data_AF-A0A4R2GFZ7-F1
#
_entry.id   AF-A0A4R2GFZ7-F1
#
_cell.length_a   1.000
_cell.length_b   1.000
_cell.length_c   1.000
_cell.angle_alpha   90.00
_cell.angle_beta   90.00
_cell.angle_gamma   90.00
#
_symmetry.space_group_name_H-M   'P 1'
#
loop_
_entity.id
_entity.type
_entity.pdbx_description
1 polymer ?
#
loop_
_entity_poly.entity_id
_entity_poly.type
_entity_poly.pdbx_seq_one_letter_code
_entity_poly.pdbx_strand_id
1 'polypeptide(L)'
;MDINKPTPIEERYSGEFQDILFEGFGIKRFSEGHKYLGEFKNGEFNGKGALSAPKYGEEYEGEFKDGVYHGKGQLTLSTGAVYRGDFVDNEYHGQGVLSFSDGRRYEGQFVDSEFNGHGTLIFPDGKKYVGEFEDDEFNGNGVLSYPDGRIYKGEFRDGKPDGSGVLIHTDGYKYVGQFKKGLRYGSATIISPDGCRYVGEVTAGYYHGKGILRHPNGLEYIGEFAYNKYNGRGILSCPEGRVFDGFFLEGEFLKEGQNSSFESDREMDCDKNNETSRADITYLFFDAETTGLPKDYKASATDLNNWPRLVQLAYIVFNASGEKIDEGDFLVKPEGFLIPPEATKVHGITTEQAQMEGVDIATVLDKFRSLVEDADFLVAHNISYDQKVVGAEFLRHGYENVLSKKNQICTMNSTIEFCAIKNKYGYKWPSLSELYFKLFETGFSDVHNASADASATAKCFWELRRRNIL
;
A
#
# COMPACT_ATOMS: atom_id res chain seq x y z
N MET A 1 61.27 26.50 16.93
CA MET A 1 60.65 26.70 15.60
C MET A 1 59.27 27.25 15.85
N ASP A 2 59.04 28.46 15.38
CA ASP A 2 57.89 29.28 15.71
C ASP A 2 56.69 28.82 14.87
N ILE A 3 55.66 28.26 15.52
CA ILE A 3 54.57 27.49 14.86
C ILE A 3 53.41 28.38 14.42
N ASN A 4 53.58 29.72 14.44
CA ASN A 4 52.49 30.68 14.23
C ASN A 4 52.83 31.84 13.28
N LYS A 5 53.69 31.63 12.26
CA LYS A 5 53.77 32.59 11.15
C LYS A 5 52.72 32.23 10.08
N PRO A 6 51.77 33.13 9.75
CA PRO A 6 50.92 32.93 8.59
C PRO A 6 51.81 32.82 7.36
N THR A 7 51.65 31.73 6.61
CA THR A 7 52.39 31.49 5.37
C THR A 7 52.05 32.61 4.37
N PRO A 8 53.03 33.23 3.69
CA PRO A 8 52.78 34.33 2.78
C PRO A 8 51.76 33.96 1.68
N ILE A 9 50.88 34.90 1.30
CA ILE A 9 49.89 34.73 0.23
C ILE A 9 50.55 34.28 -1.09
N GLU A 10 51.79 34.71 -1.33
CA GLU A 10 52.62 34.34 -2.49
C GLU A 10 52.97 32.83 -2.57
N GLU A 11 52.93 32.09 -1.46
CA GLU A 11 53.15 30.63 -1.47
C GLU A 11 51.89 29.84 -1.83
N ARG A 12 50.71 30.49 -1.77
CA ARG A 12 49.40 29.87 -1.95
C ARG A 12 48.70 30.30 -3.24
N TYR A 13 49.23 31.27 -3.97
CA TYR A 13 48.69 31.70 -5.26
C TYR A 13 49.78 32.02 -6.28
N SER A 14 49.58 31.62 -7.52
CA SER A 14 50.44 31.96 -8.67
C SER A 14 49.54 32.39 -9.83
N GLY A 15 49.55 33.68 -10.17
CA GLY A 15 48.69 34.27 -11.21
C GLY A 15 48.75 35.80 -11.22
N GLU A 16 47.86 36.43 -11.97
CA GLU A 16 47.77 37.88 -12.07
C GLU A 16 47.08 38.50 -10.83
N PHE A 17 47.35 39.79 -10.60
CA PHE A 17 46.79 40.57 -9.51
C PHE A 17 46.33 41.94 -10.01
N GLN A 18 45.23 42.45 -9.45
CA GLN A 18 44.79 43.84 -9.60
C GLN A 18 44.40 44.39 -8.23
N ASP A 19 44.99 45.54 -7.84
CA ASP A 19 44.71 46.21 -6.56
C ASP A 19 44.64 45.22 -5.38
N ILE A 20 45.70 44.41 -5.21
CA ILE A 20 45.88 43.35 -4.19
C ILE A 20 44.94 42.13 -4.28
N LEU A 21 43.98 42.12 -5.20
CA LEU A 21 43.07 41.00 -5.43
C LEU A 21 43.60 40.07 -6.54
N PHE A 22 43.22 38.79 -6.48
CA PHE A 22 43.48 37.84 -7.56
C PHE A 22 42.64 38.21 -8.78
N GLU A 23 43.28 38.28 -9.94
CA GLU A 23 42.64 38.63 -11.22
C GLU A 23 43.23 37.74 -12.32
N GLY A 24 42.53 37.58 -13.44
CA GLY A 24 43.04 36.83 -14.59
C GLY A 24 43.27 35.34 -14.29
N PHE A 25 44.11 34.68 -15.08
CA PHE A 25 44.34 33.24 -14.90
C PHE A 25 45.36 32.96 -13.78
N GLY A 26 45.06 31.99 -12.91
CA GLY A 26 45.94 31.65 -11.80
C GLY A 26 45.72 30.26 -11.20
N ILE A 27 46.63 29.92 -10.28
CA ILE A 27 46.61 28.70 -9.48
C ILE A 27 46.53 29.09 -8.01
N LYS A 28 45.46 28.70 -7.33
CA LYS A 28 45.32 28.88 -5.88
C LYS A 28 45.39 27.53 -5.19
N ARG A 29 46.34 27.39 -4.25
CA ARG A 29 46.52 26.22 -3.38
C ARG A 29 45.99 26.57 -2.01
N PHE A 30 45.08 25.75 -1.51
CA PHE A 30 44.49 25.92 -0.19
C PHE A 30 45.13 24.96 0.82
N SER A 31 44.72 25.06 2.08
CA SER A 31 45.03 24.05 3.09
C SER A 31 44.53 22.66 2.65
N GLU A 32 45.12 21.59 3.20
CA GLU A 32 44.61 20.21 3.02
C GLU A 32 44.61 19.69 1.57
N GLY A 33 45.36 20.35 0.68
CA GLY A 33 45.59 19.89 -0.68
C GLY A 33 44.55 20.32 -1.71
N HIS A 34 43.53 21.11 -1.34
CA HIS A 34 42.62 21.67 -2.34
C HIS A 34 43.36 22.61 -3.28
N LYS A 35 42.99 22.58 -4.56
CA LYS A 35 43.65 23.35 -5.60
C LYS A 35 42.61 23.85 -6.59
N TYR A 36 42.69 25.13 -6.92
CA TYR A 36 41.98 25.73 -8.04
C TYR A 36 42.97 26.15 -9.12
N LEU A 37 42.62 25.92 -10.38
CA LEU A 37 43.33 26.37 -11.58
C LEU A 37 42.29 26.99 -12.51
N GLY A 38 42.33 28.30 -12.71
CA GLY A 38 41.31 28.97 -13.53
C GLY A 38 41.38 30.48 -13.49
N GLU A 39 40.35 31.11 -14.04
CA GLU A 39 40.21 32.56 -14.07
C GLU A 39 39.73 33.11 -12.71
N PHE A 40 40.18 34.31 -12.36
CA PHE A 40 39.82 35.06 -11.17
C PHE A 40 39.30 36.44 -11.55
N LYS A 41 38.33 36.93 -10.78
CA LYS A 41 37.84 38.31 -10.87
C LYS A 41 37.53 38.84 -9.49
N ASN A 42 38.10 39.98 -9.13
CA ASN A 42 37.95 40.60 -7.80
C ASN A 42 38.27 39.63 -6.64
N GLY A 43 39.23 38.72 -6.82
CA GLY A 43 39.64 37.75 -5.80
C GLY A 43 38.85 36.45 -5.76
N GLU A 44 37.74 36.35 -6.49
CA GLU A 44 36.85 35.18 -6.55
C GLU A 44 37.09 34.33 -7.81
N PHE A 45 36.72 33.05 -7.76
CA PHE A 45 36.71 32.19 -8.95
C PHE A 45 35.70 32.72 -9.95
N ASN A 46 36.11 32.86 -11.21
CA ASN A 46 35.27 33.37 -12.29
C ASN A 46 35.66 32.70 -13.60
N GLY A 47 34.85 32.76 -14.66
CA GLY A 47 35.21 32.19 -15.96
C GLY A 47 35.48 30.69 -15.88
N LYS A 48 36.38 30.16 -16.72
CA LYS A 48 36.68 28.72 -16.76
C LYS A 48 37.72 28.34 -15.70
N GLY A 49 37.51 27.20 -15.05
CA GLY A 49 38.48 26.66 -14.11
C GLY A 49 38.25 25.20 -13.75
N ALA A 50 39.20 24.66 -12.98
CA ALA A 50 39.15 23.34 -12.39
C ALA A 50 39.45 23.43 -10.89
N LEU A 51 38.57 22.86 -10.07
CA LEU A 51 38.70 22.75 -8.62
C LEU A 51 38.88 21.27 -8.24
N SER A 52 40.02 20.97 -7.62
CA SER A 52 40.31 19.67 -7.01
C SER A 52 40.18 19.79 -5.51
N ALA A 53 39.30 18.97 -4.93
CA ALA A 53 39.03 18.95 -3.51
C ALA A 53 39.20 17.54 -2.90
N PRO A 54 40.44 17.03 -2.80
CA PRO A 54 40.72 15.63 -2.47
C PRO A 54 40.25 15.20 -1.08
N LYS A 55 40.22 16.12 -0.10
CA LYS A 55 39.68 15.84 1.23
C LYS A 55 38.18 15.51 1.21
N TYR A 56 37.43 16.15 0.32
CA TYR A 56 36.00 15.91 0.14
C TYR A 56 35.73 14.87 -0.95
N GLY A 57 36.71 14.52 -1.77
CA GLY A 57 36.57 13.60 -2.89
C GLY A 57 35.83 14.21 -4.09
N GLU A 58 35.86 15.53 -4.22
CA GLU A 58 35.15 16.26 -5.26
C GLU A 58 36.13 16.85 -6.28
N GLU A 59 35.76 16.75 -7.55
CA GLU A 59 36.51 17.34 -8.66
C GLU A 59 35.52 18.04 -9.59
N TYR A 60 35.72 19.34 -9.83
CA TYR A 60 34.91 20.13 -10.74
C TYR A 60 35.76 20.72 -11.86
N GLU A 61 35.28 20.65 -13.09
CA GLU A 61 35.84 21.36 -14.24
C GLU A 61 34.70 22.05 -14.99
N GLY A 62 34.75 23.37 -15.10
CA GLY A 62 33.67 24.11 -15.72
C GLY A 62 33.78 25.62 -15.53
N GLU A 63 32.65 26.29 -15.76
CA GLU A 63 32.51 27.72 -15.56
C GLU A 63 32.21 28.05 -14.08
N PHE A 64 32.66 29.25 -13.66
CA PHE A 64 32.48 29.82 -12.34
C PHE A 64 31.98 31.25 -12.46
N LYS A 65 31.20 31.70 -11.47
CA LYS A 65 30.79 33.08 -11.32
C LYS A 65 30.80 33.43 -9.84
N ASP A 66 31.55 34.47 -9.46
CA ASP A 66 31.60 34.99 -8.09
C ASP A 66 31.86 33.90 -7.03
N GLY A 67 32.77 32.96 -7.35
CA GLY A 67 33.20 31.91 -6.43
C GLY A 67 32.40 30.59 -6.51
N VAL A 68 31.28 30.55 -7.23
CA VAL A 68 30.37 29.40 -7.30
C VAL A 68 30.32 28.75 -8.68
N TYR A 69 29.95 27.47 -8.77
CA TYR A 69 29.75 26.78 -10.06
C TYR A 69 28.59 27.42 -10.82
N HIS A 70 28.82 27.75 -12.09
CA HIS A 70 27.82 28.42 -12.93
C HIS A 70 28.09 28.07 -14.40
N GLY A 71 27.09 28.06 -15.27
CA GLY A 71 27.29 27.75 -16.70
C GLY A 71 27.57 26.27 -16.95
N LYS A 72 28.35 25.91 -17.97
CA LYS A 72 28.60 24.49 -18.28
C LYS A 72 29.73 23.93 -17.42
N GLY A 73 29.56 22.71 -16.91
CA GLY A 73 30.60 22.03 -16.13
C GLY A 73 30.42 20.52 -16.00
N GLN A 74 31.42 19.91 -15.38
CA GLN A 74 31.41 18.52 -14.93
C GLN A 74 31.80 18.48 -13.46
N LEU A 75 30.97 17.86 -12.63
CA LEU A 75 31.24 17.58 -11.22
C LEU A 75 31.36 16.08 -11.02
N THR A 76 32.47 15.64 -10.40
CA THR A 76 32.64 14.30 -9.88
C THR A 76 32.50 14.37 -8.37
N LEU A 77 31.50 13.67 -7.82
CA LEU A 77 31.23 13.62 -6.40
C LEU A 77 32.07 12.54 -5.72
N SER A 78 32.23 12.66 -4.41
CA SER A 78 32.91 11.70 -3.54
C SER A 78 32.31 10.29 -3.56
N THR A 79 31.02 10.21 -3.91
CA THR A 79 30.28 8.97 -4.11
C THR A 79 30.68 8.22 -5.39
N GLY A 80 31.44 8.85 -6.28
CA GLY A 80 31.75 8.39 -7.63
C GLY A 80 30.71 8.77 -8.69
N ALA A 81 29.63 9.46 -8.30
CA ALA A 81 28.66 9.99 -9.26
C ALA A 81 29.28 11.14 -10.09
N VAL A 82 28.91 11.21 -11.37
CA VAL A 82 29.41 12.24 -12.29
C VAL A 82 28.24 12.96 -12.93
N TYR A 83 28.16 14.27 -12.71
CA TYR A 83 27.25 15.17 -13.41
C TYR A 83 27.99 15.92 -14.52
N ARG A 84 27.35 16.09 -15.67
CA ARG A 84 27.79 16.95 -16.78
C ARG A 84 26.58 17.75 -17.28
N GLY A 85 26.60 19.07 -17.17
CA GLY A 85 25.44 19.88 -17.54
C GLY A 85 25.59 21.36 -17.20
N ASP A 86 24.46 22.05 -17.09
CA ASP A 86 24.42 23.44 -16.65
C ASP A 86 24.39 23.55 -15.12
N PHE A 87 24.99 24.61 -14.60
CA PHE A 87 25.01 24.97 -13.19
C PHE A 87 24.48 26.39 -12.99
N VAL A 88 23.75 26.59 -11.90
CA VAL A 88 23.39 27.92 -11.39
C VAL A 88 23.65 27.90 -9.89
N ASP A 89 24.57 28.75 -9.43
CA ASP A 89 24.88 28.98 -8.02
C ASP A 89 25.19 27.70 -7.22
N ASN A 90 26.04 26.84 -7.80
CA ASN A 90 26.42 25.48 -7.34
C ASN A 90 25.40 24.36 -7.57
N GLU A 91 24.17 24.66 -7.96
CA GLU A 91 23.12 23.66 -8.18
C GLU A 91 23.10 23.19 -9.64
N TYR A 92 22.74 21.93 -9.88
CA TYR A 92 22.47 21.46 -11.25
C TYR A 92 21.23 22.15 -11.78
N HIS A 93 21.30 22.61 -13.01
CA HIS A 93 20.20 23.32 -13.67
C HIS A 93 20.15 22.98 -15.15
N GLY A 94 19.09 23.38 -15.86
CA GLY A 94 19.05 23.29 -17.32
C GLY A 94 19.15 21.86 -17.83
N GLN A 95 20.03 21.59 -18.80
CA GLN A 95 20.19 20.25 -19.39
C GLN A 95 21.45 19.58 -18.86
N GLY A 96 21.34 18.32 -18.45
CA GLY A 96 22.47 17.57 -17.95
C GLY A 96 22.36 16.06 -18.04
N VAL A 97 23.48 15.40 -17.74
CA VAL A 97 23.60 13.96 -17.61
C VAL A 97 24.19 13.65 -16.25
N LEU A 98 23.47 12.89 -15.43
CA LEU A 98 23.93 12.40 -14.14
C LEU A 98 24.12 10.88 -14.21
N SER A 99 25.36 10.44 -14.04
CA SER A 99 25.71 9.01 -13.93
C SER A 99 26.00 8.69 -12.47
N PHE A 100 25.19 7.81 -11.88
CA PHE A 100 25.30 7.41 -10.49
C PHE A 100 26.31 6.28 -10.32
N SER A 101 26.90 6.18 -9.13
CA SER A 101 27.82 5.10 -8.79
C SER A 101 27.16 3.72 -8.69
N ASP A 102 25.83 3.68 -8.49
CA ASP A 102 25.04 2.45 -8.52
C ASP A 102 24.70 1.95 -9.93
N GLY A 103 25.12 2.68 -10.97
CA GLY A 103 24.88 2.35 -12.38
C GLY A 103 23.62 2.99 -12.97
N ARG A 104 22.81 3.73 -12.20
CA ARG A 104 21.74 4.57 -12.77
C ARG A 104 22.33 5.65 -13.66
N ARG A 105 21.59 6.04 -14.71
CA ARG A 105 21.93 7.18 -15.56
C ARG A 105 20.68 7.98 -15.89
N TYR A 106 20.68 9.26 -15.54
CA TYR A 106 19.67 10.23 -15.95
C TYR A 106 20.24 11.16 -17.02
N GLU A 107 19.43 11.48 -18.02
CA GLU A 107 19.70 12.48 -19.05
C GLU A 107 18.43 13.29 -19.28
N GLY A 108 18.48 14.59 -19.01
CA GLY A 108 17.30 15.44 -19.10
C GLY A 108 17.48 16.77 -18.39
N GLN A 109 16.33 17.34 -18.02
CA GLN A 109 16.23 18.64 -17.40
C GLN A 109 16.44 18.57 -15.86
N PHE A 110 17.02 19.63 -15.31
CA PHE A 110 17.27 19.83 -13.88
C PHE A 110 16.81 21.21 -13.43
N VAL A 111 16.29 21.30 -12.20
CA VAL A 111 16.04 22.54 -11.47
C VAL A 111 16.50 22.32 -10.04
N ASP A 112 17.33 23.22 -9.51
CA ASP A 112 17.85 23.19 -8.14
C ASP A 112 18.37 21.80 -7.70
N SER A 113 19.17 21.19 -8.57
CA SER A 113 19.75 19.84 -8.41
C SER A 113 18.81 18.64 -8.52
N GLU A 114 17.51 18.85 -8.75
CA GLU A 114 16.48 17.81 -8.87
C GLU A 114 16.08 17.57 -10.34
N PHE A 115 15.74 16.33 -10.69
CA PHE A 115 15.17 16.01 -12.00
C PHE A 115 13.82 16.68 -12.16
N ASN A 116 13.68 17.47 -13.22
CA ASN A 116 12.48 18.25 -13.47
C ASN A 116 12.26 18.33 -14.98
N GLY A 117 11.01 18.43 -15.45
CA GLY A 117 10.71 18.50 -16.87
C GLY A 117 10.88 17.15 -17.58
N HIS A 118 11.43 17.13 -18.80
CA HIS A 118 11.54 15.89 -19.58
C HIS A 118 12.93 15.26 -19.45
N GLY A 119 12.95 13.94 -19.29
CA GLY A 119 14.20 13.19 -19.16
C GLY A 119 14.08 11.70 -19.49
N THR A 120 15.23 11.04 -19.44
CA THR A 120 15.38 9.60 -19.56
C THR A 120 16.18 9.08 -18.38
N LEU A 121 15.58 8.18 -17.59
CA LEU A 121 16.25 7.46 -16.50
C LEU A 121 16.43 5.98 -16.89
N ILE A 122 17.68 5.52 -16.86
CA ILE A 122 18.06 4.13 -17.08
C ILE A 122 18.53 3.55 -15.74
N PHE A 123 17.96 2.42 -15.35
CA PHE A 123 18.28 1.69 -14.13
C PHE A 123 19.33 0.61 -14.38
N PRO A 124 20.06 0.15 -13.35
CA PRO A 124 21.12 -0.85 -13.49
C PRO A 124 20.61 -2.21 -13.99
N ASP A 125 19.34 -2.53 -13.70
CA ASP A 125 18.68 -3.75 -14.16
C ASP A 125 18.24 -3.69 -15.63
N GLY A 126 18.41 -2.54 -16.31
CA GLY A 126 17.98 -2.31 -17.69
C GLY A 126 16.56 -1.76 -17.83
N LYS A 127 15.83 -1.57 -16.72
CA LYS A 127 14.57 -0.82 -16.72
C LYS A 127 14.84 0.60 -17.20
N LYS A 128 13.92 1.17 -17.98
CA LYS A 128 14.07 2.50 -18.57
C LYS A 128 12.78 3.29 -18.48
N TYR A 129 12.86 4.53 -18.01
CA TYR A 129 11.78 5.50 -18.05
C TYR A 129 12.14 6.64 -19.01
N VAL A 130 11.19 7.05 -19.83
CA VAL A 130 11.28 8.24 -20.69
C VAL A 130 9.99 9.03 -20.51
N GLY A 131 10.06 10.26 -20.01
CA GLY A 131 8.87 11.04 -19.73
C GLY A 131 9.15 12.29 -18.92
N GLU A 132 8.08 12.79 -18.33
CA GLU A 132 8.06 13.94 -17.45
C GLU A 132 8.53 13.56 -16.01
N PHE A 133 9.16 14.52 -15.34
CA PHE A 133 9.73 14.48 -13.99
C PHE A 133 9.36 15.75 -13.22
N GLU A 134 9.15 15.61 -11.92
CA GLU A 134 8.96 16.70 -10.96
C GLU A 134 9.54 16.23 -9.62
N ASP A 135 10.42 17.03 -9.02
CA ASP A 135 11.10 16.77 -7.74
C ASP A 135 11.70 15.35 -7.66
N ASP A 136 12.55 14.99 -8.63
CA ASP A 136 13.21 13.68 -8.79
C ASP A 136 12.30 12.48 -9.14
N GLU A 137 10.98 12.67 -9.18
CA GLU A 137 10.00 11.60 -9.36
C GLU A 137 9.36 11.62 -10.75
N PHE A 138 8.91 10.45 -11.23
CA PHE A 138 8.12 10.37 -12.46
C PHE A 138 6.76 11.03 -12.21
N ASN A 139 6.44 12.06 -12.99
CA ASN A 139 5.20 12.81 -12.89
C ASN A 139 4.77 13.22 -14.29
N GLY A 140 3.48 13.19 -14.61
CA GLY A 140 2.98 13.50 -15.97
C GLY A 140 3.03 12.28 -16.90
N ASN A 141 3.24 12.49 -18.20
CA ASN A 141 3.21 11.38 -19.17
C ASN A 141 4.58 10.74 -19.36
N GLY A 142 4.60 9.41 -19.44
CA GLY A 142 5.84 8.68 -19.65
C GLY A 142 5.67 7.29 -20.24
N VAL A 143 6.81 6.69 -20.58
CA VAL A 143 6.96 5.31 -21.02
C VAL A 143 7.95 4.61 -20.11
N LEU A 144 7.50 3.55 -19.46
CA LEU A 144 8.33 2.68 -18.64
C LEU A 144 8.49 1.31 -19.30
N SER A 145 9.71 1.00 -19.71
CA SER A 145 10.08 -0.25 -20.35
C SER A 145 10.87 -1.13 -19.40
N TYR A 146 10.57 -2.43 -19.41
CA TYR A 146 11.21 -3.43 -18.56
C TYR A 146 12.12 -4.35 -19.40
N PRO A 147 13.17 -4.95 -18.80
CA PRO A 147 14.09 -5.85 -19.50
C PRO A 147 13.43 -7.09 -20.12
N ASP A 148 12.31 -7.54 -19.53
CA ASP A 148 11.51 -8.67 -20.04
C ASP A 148 10.59 -8.29 -21.21
N GLY A 149 10.70 -7.06 -21.72
CA GLY A 149 9.93 -6.53 -22.84
C GLY A 149 8.54 -6.01 -22.46
N ARG A 150 8.15 -6.04 -21.17
CA ARG A 150 6.94 -5.33 -20.73
C ARG A 150 7.10 -3.83 -20.94
N ILE A 151 6.01 -3.17 -21.34
CA ILE A 151 5.98 -1.72 -21.56
C ILE A 151 4.71 -1.18 -20.92
N TYR A 152 4.86 -0.15 -20.09
CA TYR A 152 3.79 0.73 -19.66
C TYR A 152 3.93 2.08 -20.35
N LYS A 153 2.83 2.61 -20.88
CA LYS A 153 2.74 3.98 -21.43
C LYS A 153 1.50 4.65 -20.85
N GLY A 154 1.67 5.79 -20.18
CA GLY A 154 0.54 6.49 -19.56
C GLY A 154 0.97 7.58 -18.61
N GLU A 155 0.03 7.97 -17.76
CA GLU A 155 0.19 9.00 -16.73
C GLU A 155 0.87 8.44 -15.47
N PHE A 156 1.73 9.25 -14.86
CA PHE A 156 2.47 9.00 -13.64
C PHE A 156 2.20 10.09 -12.60
N ARG A 157 2.18 9.69 -11.33
CA ARG A 157 2.21 10.59 -10.17
C ARG A 157 3.04 9.96 -9.06
N ASP A 158 3.94 10.73 -8.45
CA ASP A 158 4.81 10.29 -7.36
C ASP A 158 5.54 8.96 -7.70
N GLY A 159 6.10 8.87 -8.91
CA GLY A 159 6.86 7.70 -9.35
C GLY A 159 6.01 6.49 -9.81
N LYS A 160 4.67 6.57 -9.77
CA LYS A 160 3.76 5.43 -10.02
C LYS A 160 2.76 5.71 -11.14
N PRO A 161 2.36 4.70 -11.95
CA PRO A 161 1.21 4.79 -12.83
C PRO A 161 -0.05 5.32 -12.11
N ASP A 162 -0.58 6.46 -12.53
CA ASP A 162 -1.76 7.10 -11.93
C ASP A 162 -2.47 7.95 -12.99
N GLY A 163 -3.68 7.53 -13.39
CA GLY A 163 -4.40 8.05 -14.56
C GLY A 163 -4.55 7.01 -15.66
N SER A 164 -4.69 7.46 -16.90
CA SER A 164 -4.92 6.57 -18.05
C SER A 164 -3.61 5.95 -18.53
N GLY A 165 -3.64 4.65 -18.84
CA GLY A 165 -2.44 3.98 -19.34
C GLY A 165 -2.70 2.70 -20.13
N VAL A 166 -1.62 2.26 -20.79
CA VAL A 166 -1.55 1.03 -21.57
C VAL A 166 -0.38 0.21 -21.06
N LEU A 167 -0.66 -1.02 -20.63
CA LEU A 167 0.35 -2.02 -20.25
C LEU A 167 0.33 -3.15 -21.27
N ILE A 168 1.50 -3.47 -21.83
CA ILE A 168 1.70 -4.50 -22.84
C ILE A 168 2.76 -5.47 -22.32
N HIS A 169 2.49 -6.77 -22.42
CA HIS A 169 3.46 -7.81 -22.19
C HIS A 169 3.82 -8.52 -23.50
N THR A 170 4.93 -9.24 -23.51
CA THR A 170 5.45 -9.97 -24.67
C THR A 170 4.67 -11.23 -25.01
N ASP A 171 3.90 -11.78 -24.07
CA ASP A 171 3.02 -12.94 -24.24
C ASP A 171 1.68 -12.61 -24.93
N GLY A 172 1.47 -11.33 -25.31
CA GLY A 172 0.22 -10.85 -25.91
C GLY A 172 -0.77 -10.26 -24.92
N TYR A 173 -0.50 -10.29 -23.61
CA TYR A 173 -1.34 -9.59 -22.63
C TYR A 173 -1.33 -8.07 -22.90
N LYS A 174 -2.51 -7.47 -22.95
CA LYS A 174 -2.69 -6.03 -23.12
C LYS A 174 -3.77 -5.51 -22.18
N TYR A 175 -3.45 -4.48 -21.41
CA TYR A 175 -4.38 -3.72 -20.58
C TYR A 175 -4.44 -2.27 -21.09
N VAL A 176 -5.64 -1.75 -21.27
CA VAL A 176 -5.92 -0.34 -21.58
C VAL A 176 -6.97 0.16 -20.60
N GLY A 177 -6.63 1.05 -19.68
CA GLY A 177 -7.55 1.48 -18.65
C GLY A 177 -6.94 2.45 -17.65
N GLN A 178 -7.65 2.66 -16.53
CA GLN A 178 -7.20 3.55 -15.47
C GLN A 178 -6.21 2.84 -14.53
N PHE A 179 -5.33 3.64 -13.94
CA PHE A 179 -4.39 3.27 -12.90
C PHE A 179 -4.55 4.24 -11.72
N LYS A 180 -4.34 3.74 -10.51
CA LYS A 180 -4.33 4.56 -9.28
C LYS A 180 -3.25 4.04 -8.36
N LYS A 181 -2.26 4.87 -8.02
CA LYS A 181 -1.09 4.51 -7.19
C LYS A 181 -0.37 3.22 -7.65
N GLY A 182 -0.26 3.01 -8.96
CA GLY A 182 0.38 1.84 -9.56
C GLY A 182 -0.51 0.62 -9.74
N LEU A 183 -1.75 0.64 -9.24
CA LEU A 183 -2.70 -0.46 -9.40
C LEU A 183 -3.65 -0.20 -10.57
N ARG A 184 -3.98 -1.26 -11.33
CA ARG A 184 -5.02 -1.25 -12.36
C ARG A 184 -6.39 -1.08 -11.70
N TYR A 185 -7.13 -0.03 -12.05
CA TYR A 185 -8.40 0.35 -11.40
C TYR A 185 -9.41 0.90 -12.43
N GLY A 186 -10.68 1.01 -12.06
CA GLY A 186 -11.71 1.67 -12.87
C GLY A 186 -12.04 0.93 -14.17
N SER A 187 -12.51 1.63 -15.20
CA SER A 187 -12.87 0.99 -16.47
C SER A 187 -11.63 0.60 -17.28
N ALA A 188 -11.62 -0.61 -17.83
CA ALA A 188 -10.53 -1.13 -18.64
C ALA A 188 -11.01 -2.06 -19.77
N THR A 189 -10.16 -2.17 -20.79
CA THR A 189 -10.16 -3.25 -21.78
C THR A 189 -8.93 -4.11 -21.56
N ILE A 190 -9.12 -5.41 -21.36
CA ILE A 190 -8.06 -6.39 -21.16
C ILE A 190 -8.12 -7.42 -22.27
N ILE A 191 -6.98 -7.72 -22.86
CA ILE A 191 -6.78 -8.84 -23.79
C ILE A 191 -5.79 -9.78 -23.12
N SER A 192 -6.22 -11.01 -22.85
CA SER A 192 -5.39 -12.06 -22.29
C SER A 192 -4.58 -12.78 -23.38
N PRO A 193 -3.48 -13.48 -23.03
CA PRO A 193 -2.66 -14.23 -24.00
C PRO A 193 -3.43 -15.29 -24.79
N ASP A 194 -4.48 -15.85 -24.21
CA ASP A 194 -5.37 -16.82 -24.83
C ASP A 194 -6.40 -16.20 -25.80
N GLY A 195 -6.35 -14.87 -25.99
CA GLY A 195 -7.27 -14.12 -26.85
C GLY A 195 -8.57 -13.70 -26.17
N CYS A 196 -8.79 -14.04 -24.90
CA CYS A 196 -9.96 -13.57 -24.16
C CYS A 196 -9.95 -12.04 -24.03
N ARG A 197 -11.10 -11.42 -24.28
CA ARG A 197 -11.26 -9.97 -24.19
C ARG A 197 -12.28 -9.61 -23.11
N TYR A 198 -11.82 -8.87 -22.12
CA TYR A 198 -12.65 -8.27 -21.08
C TYR A 198 -12.81 -6.76 -21.32
N VAL A 199 -14.04 -6.25 -21.14
CA VAL A 199 -14.34 -4.81 -21.12
C VAL A 199 -15.25 -4.56 -19.92
N GLY A 200 -14.79 -3.81 -18.94
CA GLY A 200 -15.57 -3.59 -17.72
C GLY A 200 -14.77 -2.87 -16.64
N GLU A 201 -15.24 -2.96 -15.40
CA GLU A 201 -14.57 -2.39 -14.24
C GLU A 201 -13.48 -3.33 -13.69
N VAL A 202 -12.40 -2.75 -13.17
CA VAL A 202 -11.33 -3.50 -12.51
C VAL A 202 -10.98 -2.88 -11.17
N THR A 203 -10.59 -3.74 -10.23
CA THR A 203 -10.05 -3.33 -8.93
C THR A 203 -8.78 -4.13 -8.65
N ALA A 204 -7.68 -3.45 -8.34
CA ALA A 204 -6.35 -4.06 -8.15
C ALA A 204 -5.94 -5.04 -9.29
N GLY A 205 -6.43 -4.81 -10.51
CA GLY A 205 -6.19 -5.67 -11.68
C GLY A 205 -7.04 -6.93 -11.80
N TYR A 206 -8.04 -7.11 -10.94
CA TYR A 206 -9.07 -8.13 -11.08
C TYR A 206 -10.32 -7.56 -11.77
N TYR A 207 -11.02 -8.36 -12.57
CA TYR A 207 -12.36 -8.00 -13.06
C TYR A 207 -13.28 -7.81 -11.85
N HIS A 208 -14.02 -6.70 -11.85
CA HIS A 208 -14.90 -6.30 -10.77
C HIS A 208 -16.09 -5.53 -11.34
N GLY A 209 -17.11 -5.25 -10.53
CA GLY A 209 -18.26 -4.45 -10.97
C GLY A 209 -18.90 -5.01 -12.23
N LYS A 210 -19.36 -4.15 -13.15
CA LYS A 210 -19.99 -4.63 -14.40
C LYS A 210 -18.96 -4.79 -15.51
N GLY A 211 -19.14 -5.84 -16.32
CA GLY A 211 -18.27 -6.08 -17.47
C GLY A 211 -18.80 -7.09 -18.47
N ILE A 212 -18.03 -7.24 -19.55
CA ILE A 212 -18.25 -8.17 -20.65
C ILE A 212 -16.96 -8.96 -20.83
N LEU A 213 -17.01 -10.28 -20.65
CA LEU A 213 -15.91 -11.20 -20.95
C LEU A 213 -16.27 -12.02 -22.19
N ARG A 214 -15.42 -11.98 -23.22
CA ARG A 214 -15.56 -12.75 -24.45
C ARG A 214 -14.39 -13.68 -24.63
N HIS A 215 -14.66 -14.96 -24.78
CA HIS A 215 -13.68 -15.96 -25.16
C HIS A 215 -13.66 -16.16 -26.69
N PRO A 216 -12.51 -16.48 -27.29
CA PRO A 216 -12.43 -16.76 -28.73
C PRO A 216 -13.30 -17.93 -29.21
N ASN A 217 -13.62 -18.86 -28.30
CA ASN A 217 -14.49 -20.01 -28.59
C ASN A 217 -15.99 -19.66 -28.69
N GLY A 218 -16.36 -18.39 -28.45
CA GLY A 218 -17.75 -17.91 -28.49
C GLY A 218 -18.44 -17.85 -27.12
N LEU A 219 -17.81 -18.31 -26.04
CA LEU A 219 -18.34 -18.14 -24.67
C LEU A 219 -18.31 -16.66 -24.30
N GLU A 220 -19.46 -16.11 -23.92
CA GLU A 220 -19.60 -14.71 -23.53
C GLU A 220 -20.32 -14.59 -22.20
N TYR A 221 -19.80 -13.77 -21.29
CA TYR A 221 -20.50 -13.36 -20.08
C TYR A 221 -20.66 -11.85 -20.04
N ILE A 222 -21.89 -11.39 -19.81
CA ILE A 222 -22.25 -9.98 -19.60
C ILE A 222 -22.89 -9.87 -18.24
N GLY A 223 -22.27 -9.19 -17.29
CA GLY A 223 -22.82 -9.10 -15.95
C GLY A 223 -21.85 -8.55 -14.92
N GLU A 224 -22.16 -8.86 -13.67
CA GLU A 224 -21.35 -8.45 -12.53
C GLU A 224 -20.20 -9.44 -12.26
N PHE A 225 -19.08 -8.90 -11.78
CA PHE A 225 -17.85 -9.61 -11.46
C PHE A 225 -17.38 -9.26 -10.05
N ALA A 226 -16.79 -10.23 -9.36
CA ALA A 226 -15.97 -10.02 -8.18
C ALA A 226 -14.71 -10.86 -8.29
N TYR A 227 -13.54 -10.21 -8.21
CA TYR A 227 -12.23 -10.87 -8.23
C TYR A 227 -12.05 -11.90 -9.35
N ASN A 228 -12.30 -11.48 -10.61
CA ASN A 228 -12.26 -12.30 -11.83
C ASN A 228 -13.39 -13.32 -12.02
N LYS A 229 -14.32 -13.46 -11.07
CA LYS A 229 -15.40 -14.45 -11.14
C LYS A 229 -16.72 -13.77 -11.46
N TYR A 230 -17.59 -14.49 -12.18
CA TYR A 230 -19.00 -14.10 -12.34
C TYR A 230 -19.65 -14.05 -10.95
N ASN A 231 -20.16 -12.89 -10.56
CA ASN A 231 -20.70 -12.69 -9.22
C ASN A 231 -21.76 -11.58 -9.28
N GLY A 232 -23.00 -11.88 -8.90
CA GLY A 232 -24.14 -10.98 -9.06
C GLY A 232 -24.99 -11.34 -10.29
N ARG A 233 -25.72 -10.37 -10.85
CA ARG A 233 -26.59 -10.62 -12.01
C ARG A 233 -25.78 -10.66 -13.30
N GLY A 234 -26.09 -11.59 -14.20
CA GLY A 234 -25.45 -11.68 -15.50
C GLY A 234 -26.13 -12.63 -16.49
N ILE A 235 -25.61 -12.64 -17.70
CA ILE A 235 -26.01 -13.51 -18.79
C ILE A 235 -24.76 -14.22 -19.30
N LEU A 236 -24.72 -15.55 -19.17
CA LEU A 236 -23.69 -16.42 -19.77
C LEU A 236 -24.26 -17.06 -21.03
N SER A 237 -23.67 -16.75 -22.19
CA SER A 237 -23.99 -17.34 -23.48
C SER A 237 -22.92 -18.36 -23.86
N CYS A 238 -23.30 -19.62 -23.97
CA CYS A 238 -22.41 -20.72 -24.37
C CYS A 238 -22.33 -20.86 -25.90
N PRO A 239 -21.19 -21.32 -26.45
CA PRO A 239 -21.02 -21.54 -27.89
C PRO A 239 -22.09 -22.46 -28.51
N GLU A 240 -22.60 -23.43 -27.74
CA GLU A 240 -23.61 -24.39 -28.18
C GLU A 240 -25.05 -23.81 -28.17
N GLY A 241 -25.21 -22.52 -27.87
CA GLY A 241 -26.49 -21.81 -27.88
C GLY A 241 -27.26 -21.84 -26.56
N ARG A 242 -26.74 -22.52 -25.52
CA ARG A 242 -27.31 -22.46 -24.17
C ARG A 242 -27.06 -21.09 -23.55
N VAL A 243 -28.09 -20.51 -22.93
CA VAL A 243 -28.01 -19.22 -22.24
C VAL A 243 -28.42 -19.39 -20.79
N PHE A 244 -27.67 -18.78 -19.88
CA PHE A 244 -27.99 -18.68 -18.45
C PHE A 244 -28.17 -17.21 -18.09
N ASP A 245 -29.41 -16.77 -17.88
CA ASP A 245 -29.75 -15.41 -17.46
C ASP A 245 -30.21 -15.43 -16.00
N GLY A 246 -29.42 -14.85 -15.10
CA GLY A 246 -29.73 -14.86 -13.69
C GLY A 246 -28.58 -14.50 -12.78
N PHE A 247 -28.57 -15.08 -11.58
CA PHE A 247 -27.59 -14.78 -10.55
C PHE A 247 -26.45 -15.79 -10.56
N PHE A 248 -25.22 -15.28 -10.45
CA PHE A 248 -23.97 -16.02 -10.35
C PHE A 248 -23.29 -15.76 -9.01
N LEU A 249 -22.60 -16.76 -8.46
CA LEU A 249 -21.73 -16.61 -7.28
C LEU A 249 -20.47 -17.45 -7.50
N GLU A 250 -19.30 -16.84 -7.31
CA GLU A 250 -18.01 -17.50 -7.49
C GLU A 250 -17.83 -18.20 -8.85
N GLY A 251 -18.50 -17.72 -9.90
CA GLY A 251 -18.46 -18.30 -11.25
C GLY A 251 -19.58 -19.29 -11.56
N GLU A 252 -20.38 -19.70 -10.58
CA GLU A 252 -21.44 -20.69 -10.75
C GLU A 252 -22.81 -20.03 -10.91
N PHE A 253 -23.64 -20.56 -11.82
CA PHE A 253 -25.02 -20.12 -12.00
C PHE A 253 -25.90 -20.66 -10.86
N LEU A 254 -26.56 -19.77 -10.12
CA LEU A 254 -27.40 -20.13 -8.98
C LEU A 254 -28.87 -20.29 -9.37
N LYS A 255 -29.45 -19.26 -10.00
CA LYS A 255 -30.88 -19.21 -10.32
C LYS A 255 -31.19 -18.19 -11.40
N GLU A 256 -32.31 -18.39 -12.09
CA GLU A 256 -32.81 -17.44 -13.08
C GLU A 256 -33.22 -16.09 -12.46
N GLY A 257 -33.06 -15.02 -13.25
CA GLY A 257 -33.58 -13.70 -12.90
C GLY A 257 -35.07 -13.63 -13.19
N GLN A 258 -35.91 -13.36 -12.18
CA GLN A 258 -37.33 -13.10 -12.45
C GLN A 258 -37.47 -11.84 -13.31
N ASN A 259 -38.09 -11.99 -14.49
CA ASN A 259 -38.48 -10.88 -15.34
C ASN A 259 -39.49 -10.00 -14.60
N SER A 260 -39.15 -8.74 -14.33
CA SER A 260 -40.13 -7.71 -14.01
C SER A 260 -40.87 -7.30 -15.28
N SER A 261 -41.87 -8.09 -15.67
CA SER A 261 -42.94 -7.65 -16.57
C SER A 261 -44.23 -7.52 -15.75
N PHE A 262 -44.77 -6.31 -15.73
CA PHE A 262 -46.08 -5.94 -15.19
C PHE A 262 -47.17 -6.95 -15.59
N GLU A 263 -47.89 -7.51 -14.61
CA GLU A 263 -49.34 -7.71 -14.70
C GLU A 263 -49.95 -8.00 -13.30
N SER A 264 -51.21 -7.62 -13.18
CA SER A 264 -51.97 -7.20 -11.99
C SER A 264 -52.63 -8.31 -11.17
N ASP A 265 -52.78 -8.02 -9.86
CA ASP A 265 -53.79 -8.45 -8.87
C ASP A 265 -54.70 -9.66 -9.17
N ARG A 266 -54.67 -10.65 -8.26
CA ARG A 266 -55.85 -11.17 -7.53
C ARG A 266 -55.47 -12.14 -6.40
N GLU A 267 -56.32 -12.09 -5.37
CA GLU A 267 -56.23 -12.58 -3.99
C GLU A 267 -56.31 -14.10 -3.74
N MET A 268 -55.78 -14.50 -2.55
CA MET A 268 -56.26 -15.52 -1.58
C MET A 268 -56.23 -17.01 -2.04
N ASP A 269 -55.68 -17.98 -1.31
CA ASP A 269 -55.79 -18.27 0.13
C ASP A 269 -54.67 -19.24 0.58
N CYS A 270 -54.58 -19.42 1.90
CA CYS A 270 -53.60 -20.20 2.66
C CYS A 270 -53.42 -21.67 2.26
N ASP A 271 -52.18 -22.18 2.30
CA ASP A 271 -51.86 -23.37 3.09
C ASP A 271 -50.35 -23.55 3.36
N LYS A 272 -50.07 -24.10 4.54
CA LYS A 272 -48.75 -24.16 5.18
C LYS A 272 -47.84 -25.27 4.60
N ASN A 273 -46.54 -25.06 4.81
CA ASN A 273 -45.45 -26.03 4.90
C ASN A 273 -44.74 -26.45 3.61
N ASN A 274 -43.71 -25.69 3.22
CA ASN A 274 -42.31 -26.12 3.28
C ASN A 274 -41.41 -24.98 2.78
N GLU A 275 -41.11 -24.04 3.66
CA GLU A 275 -39.94 -23.17 3.51
C GLU A 275 -38.70 -24.01 3.78
N THR A 276 -38.05 -24.47 2.71
CA THR A 276 -36.65 -24.90 2.78
C THR A 276 -35.80 -23.69 2.41
N SER A 277 -35.04 -23.25 3.40
CA SER A 277 -34.39 -21.96 3.57
C SER A 277 -33.45 -21.55 2.44
N ARG A 278 -33.44 -20.24 2.13
CA ARG A 278 -32.23 -19.56 1.63
C ARG A 278 -31.13 -19.83 2.65
N ALA A 279 -29.92 -20.19 2.22
CA ALA A 279 -28.79 -20.21 3.14
C ALA A 279 -28.54 -18.75 3.59
N ASP A 280 -28.97 -18.43 4.81
CA ASP A 280 -28.80 -17.12 5.41
C ASP A 280 -27.33 -16.94 5.79
N ILE A 281 -26.58 -16.20 4.95
CA ILE A 281 -25.17 -15.92 5.20
C ILE A 281 -25.02 -15.20 6.54
N THR A 282 -24.16 -15.73 7.41
CA THR A 282 -23.96 -15.22 8.76
C THR A 282 -22.54 -14.69 8.98
N TYR A 283 -22.43 -13.48 9.53
CA TYR A 283 -21.18 -12.81 9.87
C TYR A 283 -21.01 -12.77 11.39
N LEU A 284 -19.96 -13.40 11.90
CA LEU A 284 -19.55 -13.36 13.30
C LEU A 284 -18.40 -12.36 13.46
N PHE A 285 -18.70 -11.23 14.06
CA PHE A 285 -17.73 -10.22 14.47
C PHE A 285 -17.22 -10.55 15.86
N PHE A 286 -15.91 -10.46 16.10
CA PHE A 286 -15.37 -10.68 17.44
C PHE A 286 -14.06 -9.91 17.66
N ASP A 287 -13.75 -9.68 18.94
CA ASP A 287 -12.52 -9.05 19.41
C ASP A 287 -12.11 -9.66 20.76
N ALA A 288 -10.83 -9.58 21.10
CA ALA A 288 -10.26 -10.23 22.27
C ALA A 288 -9.25 -9.35 23.03
N GLU A 289 -9.50 -9.13 24.32
CA GLU A 289 -8.49 -8.56 25.23
C GLU A 289 -7.63 -9.65 25.82
N THR A 290 -6.36 -9.35 26.07
CA THR A 290 -5.38 -10.36 26.47
C THR A 290 -4.40 -9.86 27.52
N THR A 291 -3.64 -10.79 28.10
CA THR A 291 -2.58 -10.45 29.07
C THR A 291 -1.37 -9.73 28.46
N GLY A 292 -1.34 -9.46 27.15
CA GLY A 292 -0.25 -8.73 26.49
C GLY A 292 -0.06 -9.06 25.01
N LEU A 293 1.17 -8.93 24.52
CA LEU A 293 1.49 -9.17 23.11
C LEU A 293 2.24 -10.50 22.93
N PRO A 294 2.09 -11.20 21.79
CA PRO A 294 2.85 -12.41 21.50
C PRO A 294 4.34 -12.09 21.36
N LYS A 295 5.19 -13.10 21.58
CA LYS A 295 6.64 -12.97 21.37
C LYS A 295 6.97 -12.83 19.88
N ASP A 296 6.24 -13.57 19.04
CA ASP A 296 6.29 -13.54 17.59
C ASP A 296 4.87 -13.57 17.00
N TYR A 297 4.52 -12.52 16.26
CA TYR A 297 3.23 -12.38 15.58
C TYR A 297 3.02 -13.38 14.43
N LYS A 298 4.12 -13.93 13.89
CA LYS A 298 4.09 -14.91 12.79
C LYS A 298 3.95 -16.35 13.27
N ALA A 299 4.09 -16.61 14.57
CA ALA A 299 3.98 -17.95 15.10
C ALA A 299 2.61 -18.59 14.79
N SER A 300 2.62 -19.92 14.71
CA SER A 300 1.38 -20.72 14.64
C SER A 300 0.63 -20.62 15.98
N ALA A 301 -0.70 -20.78 15.95
CA ALA A 301 -1.51 -20.90 17.16
C ALA A 301 -1.10 -22.12 18.02
N THR A 302 -0.43 -23.11 17.44
CA THR A 302 0.09 -24.29 18.14
C THR A 302 1.29 -23.98 19.05
N ASP A 303 1.96 -22.83 18.87
CA ASP A 303 2.99 -22.37 19.80
C ASP A 303 2.33 -21.73 21.03
N LEU A 304 1.83 -22.57 21.94
CA LEU A 304 1.01 -22.13 23.07
C LEU A 304 1.75 -21.21 24.04
N ASN A 305 3.09 -21.20 24.04
CA ASN A 305 3.91 -20.35 24.89
C ASN A 305 4.22 -18.98 24.26
N ASN A 306 3.91 -18.83 22.98
CA ASN A 306 4.07 -17.57 22.26
C ASN A 306 2.89 -16.63 22.51
N TRP A 307 1.66 -17.17 22.48
CA TRP A 307 0.43 -16.39 22.52
C TRP A 307 0.04 -16.00 23.96
N PRO A 308 -0.47 -14.78 24.20
CA PRO A 308 -0.95 -14.36 25.51
C PRO A 308 -2.19 -15.17 25.95
N ARG A 309 -2.62 -14.98 27.20
CA ARG A 309 -3.87 -15.55 27.72
C ARG A 309 -5.04 -14.63 27.42
N LEU A 310 -6.19 -15.21 27.11
CA LEU A 310 -7.44 -14.49 26.87
C LEU A 310 -7.99 -13.90 28.18
N VAL A 311 -8.37 -12.63 28.15
CA VAL A 311 -8.90 -11.87 29.29
C VAL A 311 -10.36 -11.50 29.07
N GLN A 312 -10.72 -11.06 27.86
CA GLN A 312 -12.10 -10.77 27.48
C GLN A 312 -12.33 -11.28 26.05
N LEU A 313 -13.52 -11.80 25.77
CA LEU A 313 -13.94 -12.16 24.41
C LEU A 313 -15.36 -11.65 24.20
N ALA A 314 -15.54 -10.81 23.19
CA ALA A 314 -16.85 -10.34 22.80
C ALA A 314 -17.14 -10.65 21.34
N TYR A 315 -18.43 -10.78 21.02
CA TYR A 315 -18.88 -11.09 19.68
C TYR A 315 -20.22 -10.44 19.35
N ILE A 316 -20.47 -10.24 18.06
CA ILE A 316 -21.78 -9.84 17.52
C ILE A 316 -22.02 -10.61 16.23
N VAL A 317 -23.21 -11.17 16.08
CA VAL A 317 -23.63 -11.93 14.90
C VAL A 317 -24.62 -11.10 14.08
N PHE A 318 -24.42 -11.08 12.77
CA PHE A 318 -25.35 -10.47 11.83
C PHE A 318 -25.70 -11.42 10.70
N ASN A 319 -26.92 -11.33 10.17
CA ASN A 319 -27.27 -11.97 8.90
C ASN A 319 -26.83 -11.11 7.71
N ALA A 320 -27.08 -11.62 6.49
CA ALA A 320 -26.72 -10.97 5.24
C ALA A 320 -27.39 -9.59 5.03
N SER A 321 -28.57 -9.36 5.60
CA SER A 321 -29.29 -8.08 5.53
C SER A 321 -28.74 -7.03 6.50
N GLY A 322 -27.80 -7.40 7.38
CA GLY A 322 -27.26 -6.51 8.40
C GLY A 322 -28.13 -6.40 9.64
N GLU A 323 -29.03 -7.36 9.87
CA GLU A 323 -29.79 -7.48 11.11
C GLU A 323 -28.98 -8.25 12.15
N LYS A 324 -28.91 -7.70 13.37
CA LYS A 324 -28.19 -8.32 14.49
C LYS A 324 -28.97 -9.54 14.99
N ILE A 325 -28.33 -10.71 14.99
CA ILE A 325 -28.91 -11.99 15.42
C ILE A 325 -28.62 -12.26 16.89
N ASP A 326 -27.37 -12.07 17.31
CA ASP A 326 -26.90 -12.37 18.66
C ASP A 326 -25.71 -11.48 19.04
N GLU A 327 -25.44 -11.34 20.32
CA GLU A 327 -24.25 -10.67 20.85
C GLU A 327 -23.86 -11.24 22.21
N GLY A 328 -22.58 -11.15 22.55
CA GLY A 328 -22.10 -11.55 23.86
C GLY A 328 -20.79 -10.87 24.23
N ASP A 329 -20.57 -10.75 25.53
CA ASP A 329 -19.39 -10.15 26.12
C ASP A 329 -19.00 -10.99 27.35
N PHE A 330 -17.83 -11.62 27.28
CA PHE A 330 -17.34 -12.50 28.34
C PHE A 330 -16.03 -11.97 28.90
N LEU A 331 -16.06 -11.62 30.17
CA LEU A 331 -14.86 -11.54 30.99
C LEU A 331 -14.41 -12.96 31.35
N VAL A 332 -13.15 -13.30 31.09
CA VAL A 332 -12.61 -14.65 31.33
C VAL A 332 -11.96 -14.70 32.70
N LYS A 333 -12.34 -15.70 33.49
CA LYS A 333 -11.75 -15.96 34.80
C LYS A 333 -10.30 -16.46 34.65
N PRO A 334 -9.30 -15.79 35.23
CA PRO A 334 -7.91 -16.22 35.10
C PRO A 334 -7.63 -17.54 35.82
N GLU A 335 -7.04 -18.51 35.11
CA GLU A 335 -6.59 -19.78 35.69
C GLU A 335 -5.10 -19.99 35.46
N GLY A 336 -4.32 -19.91 36.54
CA GLY A 336 -2.87 -20.10 36.52
C GLY A 336 -2.09 -18.94 35.90
N PHE A 337 -2.70 -17.76 35.78
CA PHE A 337 -2.02 -16.54 35.33
C PHE A 337 -2.58 -15.30 36.05
N LEU A 338 -1.80 -14.23 36.03
CA LEU A 338 -2.22 -12.89 36.45
C LEU A 338 -2.31 -12.00 35.22
N ILE A 339 -3.24 -11.06 35.23
CA ILE A 339 -3.32 -9.98 34.25
C ILE A 339 -2.26 -8.93 34.63
N PRO A 340 -1.23 -8.69 33.79
CA PRO A 340 -0.18 -7.75 34.13
C PRO A 340 -0.70 -6.31 34.20
N PRO A 341 -0.14 -5.44 35.07
CA PRO A 341 -0.54 -4.04 35.16
C PRO A 341 -0.49 -3.28 33.84
N GLU A 342 0.44 -3.62 32.94
CA GLU A 342 0.54 -2.99 31.63
C GLU A 342 -0.65 -3.35 30.71
N ALA A 343 -1.21 -4.56 30.84
CA ALA A 343 -2.42 -4.94 30.11
C ALA A 343 -3.66 -4.26 30.73
N THR A 344 -3.75 -4.23 32.06
CA THR A 344 -4.80 -3.50 32.79
C THR A 344 -4.83 -2.00 32.44
N LYS A 345 -3.68 -1.35 32.20
CA LYS A 345 -3.66 0.05 31.76
C LYS A 345 -4.30 0.26 30.37
N VAL A 346 -4.30 -0.76 29.54
CA VAL A 346 -4.86 -0.73 28.18
C VAL A 346 -6.37 -0.95 28.24
N HIS A 347 -6.81 -2.09 28.79
CA HIS A 347 -8.21 -2.51 28.73
C HIS A 347 -8.99 -2.36 30.05
N GLY A 348 -8.36 -1.86 31.12
CA GLY A 348 -9.02 -1.55 32.40
C GLY A 348 -9.32 -2.75 33.32
N ILE A 349 -9.13 -3.99 32.85
CA ILE A 349 -9.50 -5.21 33.58
C ILE A 349 -8.35 -5.63 34.51
N THR A 350 -8.66 -5.77 35.80
CA THR A 350 -7.72 -6.28 36.81
C THR A 350 -7.87 -7.78 37.01
N THR A 351 -6.84 -8.42 37.57
CA THR A 351 -6.93 -9.85 37.94
C THR A 351 -8.03 -10.07 38.97
N GLU A 352 -8.15 -9.17 39.96
CA GLU A 352 -9.16 -9.25 41.01
C GLU A 352 -10.57 -9.19 40.42
N GLN A 353 -10.82 -8.24 39.51
CA GLN A 353 -12.11 -8.11 38.83
C GLN A 353 -12.41 -9.36 38.00
N ALA A 354 -11.47 -9.81 37.17
CA ALA A 354 -11.64 -11.00 36.35
C ALA A 354 -11.84 -12.27 37.19
N GLN A 355 -11.23 -12.37 38.37
CA GLN A 355 -11.43 -13.48 39.29
C GLN A 355 -12.83 -13.50 39.93
N MET A 356 -13.40 -12.31 40.18
CA MET A 356 -14.70 -12.14 40.82
C MET A 356 -15.88 -12.24 39.84
N GLU A 357 -15.75 -11.61 38.68
CA GLU A 357 -16.82 -11.41 37.70
C GLU A 357 -16.67 -12.32 36.46
N GLY A 358 -15.49 -12.91 36.25
CA GLY A 358 -15.19 -13.69 35.07
C GLY A 358 -15.87 -15.05 35.03
N VAL A 359 -16.15 -15.49 33.80
CA VAL A 359 -16.71 -16.80 33.47
C VAL A 359 -15.58 -17.80 33.24
N ASP A 360 -15.84 -19.06 33.57
CA ASP A 360 -14.95 -20.17 33.27
C ASP A 360 -14.62 -20.22 31.77
N ILE A 361 -13.33 -20.36 31.45
CA ILE A 361 -12.87 -20.28 30.06
C ILE A 361 -13.42 -21.41 29.19
N ALA A 362 -13.64 -22.61 29.72
CA ALA A 362 -14.23 -23.70 28.93
C ALA A 362 -15.66 -23.36 28.50
N THR A 363 -16.44 -22.72 29.39
CA THR A 363 -17.80 -22.24 29.06
C THR A 363 -17.79 -21.19 27.95
N VAL A 364 -16.83 -20.26 28.00
CA VAL A 364 -16.66 -19.21 26.98
C VAL A 364 -16.28 -19.84 25.64
N LEU A 365 -15.31 -20.75 25.65
CA LEU A 365 -14.82 -21.45 24.46
C LEU A 365 -15.90 -22.33 23.82
N ASP A 366 -16.65 -23.10 24.60
CA ASP A 366 -17.74 -23.94 24.07
C ASP A 366 -18.81 -23.11 23.36
N LYS A 367 -19.25 -22.00 23.98
CA LYS A 367 -20.24 -21.11 23.37
C LYS A 367 -19.68 -20.46 22.11
N PHE A 368 -18.46 -19.93 22.15
CA PHE A 368 -17.85 -19.28 20.99
C PHE A 368 -17.59 -20.26 19.84
N ARG A 369 -17.20 -21.50 20.16
CA ARG A 369 -17.00 -22.56 19.16
C ARG A 369 -18.28 -22.84 18.36
N SER A 370 -19.43 -22.96 19.03
CA SER A 370 -20.71 -23.17 18.36
C SER A 370 -21.01 -22.03 17.38
N LEU A 371 -20.80 -20.78 17.81
CA LEU A 371 -20.99 -19.60 16.96
C LEU A 371 -20.07 -19.60 15.73
N VAL A 372 -18.80 -19.99 15.91
CA VAL A 372 -17.84 -20.12 14.81
C VAL A 372 -18.26 -21.22 13.84
N GLU A 373 -18.73 -22.36 14.34
CA GLU A 373 -19.22 -23.48 13.52
C GLU A 373 -20.44 -23.07 12.68
N ASP A 374 -21.34 -22.26 13.22
CA ASP A 374 -22.55 -21.77 12.53
C ASP A 374 -22.27 -20.59 11.56
N ALA A 375 -21.24 -19.77 11.81
CA ALA A 375 -20.95 -18.61 10.98
C ALA A 375 -20.29 -18.96 9.63
N ASP A 376 -20.65 -18.23 8.57
CA ASP A 376 -20.00 -18.34 7.26
C ASP A 376 -18.73 -17.50 7.17
N PHE A 377 -18.75 -16.33 7.80
CA PHE A 377 -17.67 -15.36 7.83
C PHE A 377 -17.29 -14.98 9.26
N LEU A 378 -16.00 -15.04 9.54
CA LEU A 378 -15.41 -14.46 10.73
C LEU A 378 -14.84 -13.09 10.39
N VAL A 379 -15.21 -12.07 11.16
CA VAL A 379 -14.77 -10.70 10.92
C VAL A 379 -14.14 -10.12 12.17
N ALA A 380 -12.96 -9.54 12.05
CA ALA A 380 -12.33 -8.81 13.13
C ALA A 380 -11.48 -7.67 12.55
N HIS A 381 -11.12 -6.70 13.39
CA HIS A 381 -10.21 -5.65 12.93
C HIS A 381 -8.84 -6.24 12.61
N ASN A 382 -8.23 -6.99 13.54
CA ASN A 382 -6.97 -7.69 13.33
C ASN A 382 -7.13 -9.21 13.41
N ILE A 383 -7.91 -9.79 12.48
CA ILE A 383 -8.27 -11.22 12.50
C ILE A 383 -7.07 -12.17 12.61
N SER A 384 -5.87 -11.78 12.15
CA SER A 384 -4.67 -12.62 12.29
C SER A 384 -4.19 -12.73 13.73
N TYR A 385 -4.40 -11.71 14.55
CA TYR A 385 -4.08 -11.72 15.97
C TYR A 385 -5.20 -12.41 16.74
N ASP A 386 -6.44 -11.95 16.57
CA ASP A 386 -7.60 -12.41 17.33
C ASP A 386 -7.82 -13.92 17.17
N GLN A 387 -7.77 -14.42 15.94
CA GLN A 387 -7.96 -15.85 15.69
C GLN A 387 -6.88 -16.73 16.34
N LYS A 388 -5.66 -16.22 16.48
CA LYS A 388 -4.52 -17.00 16.98
C LYS A 388 -4.50 -17.02 18.50
N VAL A 389 -4.93 -15.93 19.14
CA VAL A 389 -5.18 -15.90 20.60
C VAL A 389 -6.28 -16.89 20.96
N VAL A 390 -7.47 -16.78 20.34
CA VAL A 390 -8.59 -17.68 20.62
C VAL A 390 -8.26 -19.12 20.22
N GLY A 391 -7.60 -19.31 19.07
CA GLY A 391 -7.13 -20.62 18.62
C GLY A 391 -6.12 -21.27 19.58
N ALA A 392 -5.23 -20.49 20.19
CA ALA A 392 -4.32 -20.99 21.21
C ALA A 392 -5.07 -21.41 22.49
N GLU A 393 -6.12 -20.69 22.89
CA GLU A 393 -6.96 -21.10 24.02
C GLU A 393 -7.76 -22.38 23.72
N PHE A 394 -8.29 -22.55 22.50
CA PHE A 394 -8.89 -23.81 22.08
C PHE A 394 -7.90 -24.98 22.26
N LEU A 395 -6.68 -24.82 21.75
CA LEU A 395 -5.65 -25.86 21.83
C LEU A 395 -5.20 -26.13 23.28
N ARG A 396 -5.10 -25.11 24.15
CA ARG A 396 -4.80 -25.28 25.58
C ARG A 396 -5.84 -26.14 26.31
N HIS A 397 -7.10 -26.08 25.87
CA HIS A 397 -8.22 -26.81 26.47
C HIS A 397 -8.60 -28.07 25.67
N GLY A 398 -7.76 -28.49 24.73
CA GLY A 398 -7.94 -29.75 24.00
C GLY A 398 -8.99 -29.70 22.87
N TYR A 399 -9.46 -28.51 22.49
CA TYR A 399 -10.34 -28.32 21.33
C TYR A 399 -9.55 -28.24 20.02
N GLU A 400 -10.19 -28.61 18.92
CA GLU A 400 -9.67 -28.34 17.58
C GLU A 400 -9.78 -26.83 17.27
N ASN A 401 -8.77 -26.26 16.61
CA ASN A 401 -8.83 -24.87 16.15
C ASN A 401 -9.72 -24.71 14.89
N VAL A 402 -11.02 -24.58 15.12
CA VAL A 402 -12.04 -24.43 14.06
C VAL A 402 -11.97 -23.09 13.31
N LEU A 403 -11.41 -22.02 13.90
CA LEU A 403 -11.38 -20.68 13.28
C LEU A 403 -10.58 -20.65 11.98
N SER A 404 -9.50 -21.44 11.92
CA SER A 404 -8.58 -21.50 10.77
C SER A 404 -9.22 -22.04 9.49
N LYS A 405 -10.40 -22.68 9.61
CA LYS A 405 -11.13 -23.32 8.51
C LYS A 405 -12.23 -22.43 7.90
N LYS A 406 -12.50 -21.27 8.50
CA LYS A 406 -13.60 -20.38 8.12
C LYS A 406 -13.15 -19.27 7.18
N ASN A 407 -14.09 -18.69 6.43
CA ASN A 407 -13.81 -17.48 5.66
C ASN A 407 -13.55 -16.31 6.62
N GLN A 408 -12.49 -15.55 6.38
CA GLN A 408 -12.04 -14.53 7.31
C GLN A 408 -11.96 -13.17 6.62
N ILE A 409 -12.46 -12.13 7.27
CA ILE A 409 -12.37 -10.75 6.81
C ILE A 409 -11.64 -9.92 7.86
N CYS A 410 -10.57 -9.27 7.43
CA CYS A 410 -9.75 -8.40 8.26
C CYS A 410 -10.03 -6.95 7.89
N THR A 411 -10.73 -6.19 8.75
CA THR A 411 -11.01 -4.77 8.42
C THR A 411 -9.74 -3.91 8.48
N MET A 412 -8.74 -4.26 9.28
CA MET A 412 -7.43 -3.58 9.30
C MET A 412 -6.71 -3.72 7.95
N ASN A 413 -6.60 -4.94 7.40
CA ASN A 413 -5.89 -5.17 6.14
C ASN A 413 -6.67 -4.67 4.93
N SER A 414 -7.99 -4.89 4.89
CA SER A 414 -8.83 -4.47 3.76
C SER A 414 -8.95 -2.95 3.63
N THR A 415 -8.67 -2.20 4.70
CA THR A 415 -8.83 -0.74 4.71
C THR A 415 -7.52 0.04 4.69
N ILE A 416 -6.36 -0.61 4.50
CA ILE A 416 -5.05 0.07 4.41
C ILE A 416 -5.09 1.19 3.36
N GLU A 417 -5.54 0.87 2.15
CA GLU A 417 -5.62 1.82 1.04
C GLU A 417 -6.73 2.86 1.21
N PHE A 418 -7.83 2.47 1.87
CA PHE A 418 -8.94 3.38 2.17
C PHE A 418 -8.54 4.45 3.19
N CYS A 419 -7.86 4.04 4.26
CA CYS A 419 -7.36 4.94 5.29
C CYS A 419 -6.14 5.73 4.81
N ALA A 420 -5.25 5.11 4.01
CA ALA A 420 -4.08 5.72 3.38
C ALA A 420 -3.17 6.49 4.36
N ILE A 421 -3.00 5.98 5.58
CA ILE A 421 -2.23 6.67 6.64
C ILE A 421 -0.74 6.40 6.43
N LYS A 422 0.04 7.44 6.14
CA LYS A 422 1.47 7.31 5.79
C LYS A 422 2.34 6.92 6.98
N ASN A 423 3.34 6.08 6.73
CA ASN A 423 4.54 5.87 7.55
C ASN A 423 5.79 5.86 6.64
N LYS A 424 6.98 5.67 7.22
CA LYS A 424 8.26 5.67 6.48
C LYS A 424 8.41 4.58 5.38
N TYR A 425 7.50 3.60 5.32
CA TYR A 425 7.57 2.45 4.42
C TYR A 425 6.33 2.31 3.51
N GLY A 426 5.42 3.30 3.51
CA GLY A 426 4.16 3.26 2.75
C GLY A 426 2.95 3.59 3.63
N TYR A 427 1.83 2.88 3.43
CA TYR A 427 0.68 3.00 4.31
C TYR A 427 0.79 2.04 5.48
N LYS A 428 0.59 2.55 6.69
CA LYS A 428 0.48 1.72 7.88
C LYS A 428 -0.89 1.05 7.94
N TRP A 429 -0.96 -0.03 8.69
CA TRP A 429 -2.23 -0.58 9.15
C TRP A 429 -2.97 0.48 9.98
N PRO A 430 -4.22 0.83 9.63
CA PRO A 430 -5.01 1.73 10.44
C PRO A 430 -5.33 1.05 11.77
N SER A 431 -5.36 1.80 12.86
CA SER A 431 -6.05 1.35 14.06
C SER A 431 -7.56 1.39 13.84
N LEU A 432 -8.31 0.69 14.68
CA LEU A 432 -9.77 0.68 14.59
C LEU A 432 -10.33 2.10 14.75
N SER A 433 -9.76 2.89 15.67
CA SER A 433 -10.14 4.29 15.87
C SER A 433 -9.89 5.16 14.64
N GLU A 434 -8.78 4.93 13.92
CA GLU A 434 -8.48 5.68 12.70
C GLU A 434 -9.43 5.31 11.56
N LEU A 435 -9.73 4.02 11.39
CA LEU A 435 -10.72 3.55 10.43
C LEU A 435 -12.12 4.11 10.75
N TYR A 436 -12.52 4.02 12.01
CA TYR A 436 -13.81 4.52 12.49
C TYR A 436 -13.93 6.03 12.25
N PHE A 437 -12.90 6.81 12.62
CA PHE A 437 -12.87 8.24 12.37
C PHE A 437 -12.92 8.56 10.87
N LYS A 438 -12.22 7.79 10.03
CA LYS A 438 -12.24 7.98 8.57
C LYS A 438 -13.63 7.74 7.97
N LEU A 439 -14.41 6.83 8.54
CA LEU A 439 -15.76 6.52 8.08
C LEU A 439 -16.79 7.51 8.62
N PHE A 440 -16.71 7.89 9.89
CA PHE A 440 -17.81 8.58 10.58
C PHE A 440 -17.48 10.00 11.04
N GLU A 441 -16.24 10.47 10.84
CA GLU A 441 -15.75 11.80 11.28
C GLU A 441 -15.90 12.04 12.80
N THR A 442 -16.06 10.97 13.57
CA THR A 442 -16.12 10.95 15.04
C THR A 442 -15.34 9.76 15.57
N GLY A 443 -14.86 9.85 16.82
CA GLY A 443 -14.38 8.67 17.56
C GLY A 443 -15.53 7.82 18.10
N PHE A 444 -15.17 6.70 18.72
CA PHE A 444 -16.06 5.90 19.56
C PHE A 444 -15.46 5.78 20.98
N SER A 445 -16.31 5.53 21.98
CA SER A 445 -15.88 5.39 23.37
C SER A 445 -15.37 3.97 23.66
N ASP A 446 -14.65 3.82 24.77
CA ASP A 446 -14.27 2.51 25.32
C ASP A 446 -13.37 1.67 24.39
N VAL A 447 -12.45 2.34 23.68
CA VAL A 447 -11.38 1.67 22.91
C VAL A 447 -10.56 0.78 23.85
N HIS A 448 -10.20 -0.43 23.40
CA HIS A 448 -9.61 -1.49 24.23
C HIS A 448 -10.60 -2.13 25.20
N ASN A 449 -11.82 -2.29 24.72
CA ASN A 449 -12.83 -3.14 25.32
C ASN A 449 -13.39 -4.02 24.20
N ALA A 450 -13.31 -5.34 24.36
CA ALA A 450 -13.64 -6.28 23.29
C ALA A 450 -15.05 -6.04 22.72
N SER A 451 -16.03 -5.70 23.55
CA SER A 451 -17.41 -5.46 23.12
C SER A 451 -17.55 -4.17 22.31
N ALA A 452 -16.93 -3.09 22.76
CA ALA A 452 -16.89 -1.82 22.03
C ALA A 452 -16.16 -1.97 20.69
N ASP A 453 -15.04 -2.67 20.67
CA ASP A 453 -14.20 -2.87 19.47
C ASP A 453 -14.86 -3.83 18.46
N ALA A 454 -15.53 -4.89 18.91
CA ALA A 454 -16.34 -5.75 18.04
C ALA A 454 -17.52 -4.98 17.41
N SER A 455 -18.20 -4.13 18.19
CA SER A 455 -19.29 -3.26 17.72
C SER A 455 -18.81 -2.20 16.71
N ALA A 456 -17.68 -1.54 17.00
CA ALA A 456 -17.05 -0.58 16.11
C ALA A 456 -16.59 -1.25 14.82
N THR A 457 -16.03 -2.46 14.89
CA THR A 457 -15.64 -3.27 13.73
C THR A 457 -16.85 -3.62 12.86
N ALA A 458 -17.96 -4.07 13.45
CA ALA A 458 -19.19 -4.36 12.73
C ALA A 458 -19.76 -3.13 12.03
N LYS A 459 -19.82 -1.98 12.73
CA LYS A 459 -20.24 -0.70 12.13
C LYS A 459 -19.35 -0.30 10.96
N CYS A 460 -18.03 -0.40 11.13
CA CYS A 460 -17.08 -0.10 10.06
C CYS A 460 -17.32 -1.03 8.86
N PHE A 461 -17.44 -2.33 9.09
CA PHE A 461 -17.68 -3.31 8.03
C PHE A 461 -18.94 -2.99 7.22
N TRP A 462 -20.08 -2.77 7.89
CA TRP A 462 -21.33 -2.47 7.21
C TRP A 462 -21.27 -1.15 6.45
N GLU A 463 -20.62 -0.14 7.02
CA GLU A 463 -20.42 1.15 6.33
C GLU A 463 -19.47 1.03 5.13
N LEU A 464 -18.41 0.23 5.25
CA LEU A 464 -17.49 -0.06 4.15
C LEU A 464 -18.22 -0.78 3.01
N ARG A 465 -19.08 -1.76 3.32
CA ARG A 465 -19.95 -2.41 2.33
C ARG A 465 -20.94 -1.44 1.70
N ARG A 466 -21.60 -0.60 2.50
CA ARG A 466 -22.53 0.44 2.01
C ARG A 466 -21.84 1.42 1.06
N ARG A 467 -20.55 1.69 1.26
CA ARG A 467 -19.71 2.55 0.42
C ARG A 467 -19.00 1.81 -0.72
N ASN A 468 -19.23 0.50 -0.89
CA ASN A 468 -18.53 -0.37 -1.85
C ASN A 468 -16.99 -0.33 -1.73
N ILE A 469 -16.50 -0.28 -0.49
CA ILE A 469 -15.07 -0.36 -0.15
C ILE A 469 -14.68 -1.80 0.20
N LEU A 470 -15.58 -2.56 0.84
CA LEU A 470 -15.46 -3.97 1.21
C LEU A 470 -16.43 -4.85 0.42
#